data_AF-A0A7R9SV72-F1
#
_entry.id   AF-A0A7R9SV72-F1
#
_cell.length_a   1.000
_cell.length_b   1.000
_cell.length_c   1.000
_cell.angle_alpha   90.00
_cell.angle_beta   90.00
_cell.angle_gamma   90.00
#
_symmetry.space_group_name_H-M   'P 1'
#
loop_
_entity.id
_entity.type
_entity.pdbx_description
1 polymer ?
#
loop_
_entity_poly.entity_id
_entity_poly.type
_entity_poly.pdbx_seq_one_letter_code
_entity_poly.pdbx_strand_id
1 'polypeptide(L)'
;QPSALGRGIADDYFAQARDERTDTITLSLLNTVSFIAFDKLFQDLVGLLTQTLSTPGMEAENLAQRLGEARVASLELVRTSGWEDQGLVDLGDFLEIMDSSDPPALPNSPMGFQVAHAAYTTAVEYDVKDAVMRRASGLSVF
;
A
#
# COMPACT_ATOMS: atom_id res chain seq x y z
N GLN A 1 14.91 22.30 4.79
CA GLN A 1 14.85 20.82 4.83
C GLN A 1 14.01 20.37 3.65
N PRO A 2 14.44 19.38 2.85
CA PRO A 2 13.69 18.88 1.68
C PRO A 2 12.24 18.49 2.00
N SER A 3 11.99 17.99 3.22
CA SER A 3 10.65 17.69 3.75
C SER A 3 9.70 18.89 3.81
N ALA A 4 10.19 20.10 4.09
CA ALA A 4 9.35 21.30 4.16
C ALA A 4 8.93 21.81 2.76
N LEU A 5 9.83 21.70 1.78
CA LEU A 5 9.52 22.04 0.39
C LEU A 5 8.53 21.04 -0.22
N GLY A 6 8.76 19.74 0.01
CA GLY A 6 7.82 18.70 -0.43
C GLY A 6 6.42 18.89 0.17
N ARG A 7 6.34 19.21 1.47
CA ARG A 7 5.06 19.50 2.14
C ARG A 7 4.36 20.71 1.53
N GLY A 8 5.08 21.81 1.30
CA GLY A 8 4.49 23.00 0.67
C GLY A 8 3.92 22.72 -0.72
N ILE A 9 4.66 21.97 -1.55
CA ILE A 9 4.17 21.55 -2.89
C ILE A 9 2.92 20.67 -2.76
N ALA A 10 2.91 19.73 -1.81
CA ALA A 10 1.79 18.85 -1.57
C ALA A 10 0.54 19.61 -1.10
N ASP A 11 0.72 20.58 -0.20
CA ASP A 11 -0.34 21.43 0.33
C ASP A 11 -0.95 22.33 -0.74
N ASP A 12 -0.10 22.98 -1.55
CA ASP A 12 -0.54 23.84 -2.65
C ASP A 12 -1.32 23.04 -3.70
N TYR A 13 -0.84 21.85 -4.06
CA TYR A 13 -1.53 20.96 -5.00
C TYR A 13 -2.89 20.50 -4.44
N PHE A 14 -2.94 20.13 -3.18
CA PHE A 14 -4.17 19.68 -2.53
C PHE A 14 -5.18 20.83 -2.36
N ALA A 15 -4.72 22.04 -2.07
CA ALA A 15 -5.56 23.24 -2.05
C ALA A 15 -6.15 23.54 -3.43
N GLN A 16 -5.32 23.51 -4.48
CA GLN A 16 -5.78 23.69 -5.86
C GLN A 16 -6.82 22.64 -6.27
N ALA A 17 -6.57 21.37 -5.93
CA ALA A 17 -7.51 20.29 -6.23
C ALA A 17 -8.89 20.49 -5.59
N ARG A 18 -8.91 20.99 -4.35
CA ARG A 18 -10.17 21.36 -3.66
C ARG A 18 -10.89 22.51 -4.35
N ASP A 19 -10.15 23.53 -4.77
CA ASP A 19 -10.72 24.67 -5.50
C ASP A 19 -11.34 24.22 -6.84
N GLU A 20 -10.75 23.20 -7.48
CA GLU A 20 -11.24 22.57 -8.71
C GLU A 20 -12.36 21.53 -8.48
N ARG A 21 -12.73 21.26 -7.22
CA ARG A 21 -13.73 20.23 -6.80
C ARG A 21 -13.35 18.81 -7.22
N THR A 22 -12.05 18.53 -7.23
CA THR A 22 -11.50 17.21 -7.50
C THR A 22 -11.46 16.45 -6.17
N ASP A 23 -12.59 15.86 -5.77
CA ASP A 23 -12.81 15.30 -4.42
C ASP A 23 -12.14 13.93 -4.16
N THR A 24 -11.15 13.55 -4.97
CA THR A 24 -10.54 12.20 -4.93
C THR A 24 -9.02 12.26 -5.13
N ILE A 25 -8.33 13.02 -4.27
CA ILE A 25 -6.86 13.10 -4.30
C ILE A 25 -6.24 12.52 -3.04
N THR A 26 -5.20 11.73 -3.25
CA THR A 26 -4.23 11.29 -2.25
C THR A 26 -2.85 11.73 -2.72
N LEU A 27 -2.04 12.28 -1.80
CA LEU A 27 -0.65 12.63 -2.06
C LEU A 27 0.20 12.22 -0.86
N SER A 28 1.25 11.44 -1.14
CA SER A 28 2.20 10.99 -0.11
C SER A 28 3.63 11.37 -0.48
N LEU A 29 4.40 11.80 0.52
CA LEU A 29 5.84 12.09 0.38
C LEU A 29 6.64 10.98 1.05
N LEU A 30 7.59 10.42 0.29
CA LEU A 30 8.41 9.31 0.71
C LEU A 30 9.83 9.77 1.06
N ASN A 31 10.32 9.35 2.21
CA ASN A 31 11.74 9.36 2.53
C ASN A 31 12.42 8.20 1.82
N THR A 32 13.18 8.50 0.77
CA THR A 32 13.88 7.48 -0.03
C THR A 32 14.91 6.68 0.77
N VAL A 33 15.50 7.24 1.82
CA VAL A 33 16.46 6.51 2.68
C VAL A 33 15.74 5.46 3.51
N SER A 34 14.62 5.81 4.13
CA SER A 34 13.77 4.86 4.87
C SER A 34 13.12 3.84 3.92
N PHE A 35 12.81 4.24 2.69
CA PHE A 35 12.21 3.39 1.69
C PHE A 35 13.13 2.23 1.26
N ILE A 36 14.45 2.41 1.26
CA ILE A 36 15.40 1.31 0.98
C ILE A 36 15.29 0.18 2.01
N ALA A 37 15.12 0.52 3.29
CA ALA A 37 14.94 -0.48 4.34
C ALA A 37 13.60 -1.21 4.18
N PHE A 38 12.55 -0.48 3.81
CA PHE A 38 11.25 -1.05 3.47
C PHE A 38 11.32 -1.98 2.24
N ASP A 39 11.98 -1.56 1.16
CA ASP A 39 12.09 -2.34 -0.09
C ASP A 39 12.66 -3.73 0.19
N LYS A 40 13.74 -3.83 0.97
CA LYS A 40 14.31 -5.13 1.32
C LYS A 40 13.31 -6.04 2.05
N LEU A 41 12.62 -5.50 3.06
CA LEU A 41 11.60 -6.25 3.81
C LEU A 41 10.43 -6.66 2.90
N PHE A 42 10.05 -5.79 1.99
CA PHE A 42 8.98 -6.02 1.03
C PHE A 42 9.36 -7.11 0.01
N GLN A 43 10.61 -7.16 -0.47
CA GLN A 43 11.08 -8.23 -1.34
C GLN A 43 11.04 -9.60 -0.66
N ASP A 44 11.44 -9.69 0.61
CA ASP A 44 11.37 -10.94 1.39
C ASP A 44 9.92 -11.42 1.52
N LEU A 45 9.00 -10.47 1.74
CA LEU A 45 7.56 -10.67 1.83
C LEU A 45 6.94 -11.22 0.54
N VAL A 46 7.29 -10.60 -0.59
CA VAL A 46 6.87 -11.02 -1.94
C VAL A 46 7.44 -12.40 -2.28
N GLY A 47 8.68 -12.69 -1.85
CA GLY A 47 9.29 -14.01 -1.99
C GLY A 47 8.50 -15.11 -1.28
N LEU A 48 8.08 -14.86 -0.03
CA LEU A 48 7.23 -15.78 0.74
C LEU A 48 5.86 -15.97 0.08
N LEU A 49 5.22 -14.87 -0.34
CA LEU A 49 3.93 -14.90 -1.04
C LEU A 49 3.99 -15.76 -2.30
N THR A 50 5.03 -15.54 -3.12
CA THR A 50 5.23 -16.27 -4.38
C THR A 50 5.39 -17.76 -4.12
N GLN A 51 6.12 -18.15 -3.07
CA GLN A 51 6.30 -19.56 -2.70
C GLN A 51 4.98 -20.20 -2.27
N THR A 52 4.17 -19.51 -1.47
CA THR A 52 2.86 -20.01 -1.03
C THR A 52 1.89 -20.15 -2.19
N LEU A 53 1.77 -19.14 -3.04
CA LEU A 53 0.87 -19.19 -4.22
C LEU A 53 1.32 -20.24 -5.25
N SER A 54 2.61 -20.55 -5.31
CA SER A 54 3.14 -21.60 -6.20
C SER A 54 2.93 -23.02 -5.66
N THR A 55 2.51 -23.16 -4.40
CA THR A 55 2.28 -24.46 -3.76
C THR A 55 0.77 -24.72 -3.69
N PRO A 56 0.22 -25.63 -4.51
CA PRO A 56 -1.22 -25.89 -4.49
C PRO A 56 -1.72 -26.35 -3.13
N GLY A 57 -2.81 -25.76 -2.65
CA GLY A 57 -3.44 -26.10 -1.37
C GLY A 57 -4.42 -25.04 -0.90
N MET A 58 -5.19 -25.36 0.15
CA MET A 58 -6.19 -24.45 0.73
C MET A 58 -5.59 -23.10 1.16
N GLU A 59 -4.33 -23.09 1.60
CA GLU A 59 -3.63 -21.86 1.99
C GLU A 59 -3.42 -20.92 0.80
N ALA A 60 -2.99 -21.46 -0.35
CA ALA A 60 -2.80 -20.70 -1.58
C ALA A 60 -4.13 -20.17 -2.13
N GLU A 61 -5.18 -20.99 -2.09
CA GLU A 61 -6.53 -20.59 -2.53
C GLU A 61 -7.12 -19.48 -1.65
N ASN A 62 -7.04 -19.64 -0.33
CA ASN A 62 -7.51 -18.62 0.63
C ASN A 62 -6.73 -17.31 0.47
N LEU A 63 -5.41 -17.38 0.29
CA LEU A 63 -4.57 -16.20 0.08
C LEU A 63 -4.92 -15.51 -1.25
N ALA A 64 -5.06 -16.26 -2.33
CA ALA A 64 -5.44 -15.73 -3.64
C ALA A 64 -6.82 -15.06 -3.62
N GLN A 65 -7.79 -15.65 -2.92
CA GLN A 65 -9.11 -15.05 -2.76
C GLN A 65 -9.03 -13.71 -2.01
N ARG A 66 -8.32 -13.66 -0.89
CA ARG A 66 -8.18 -12.44 -0.06
C ARG A 66 -7.47 -11.32 -0.82
N LEU A 67 -6.41 -11.64 -1.56
CA LEU A 67 -5.74 -10.69 -2.46
C LEU A 67 -6.71 -10.16 -3.54
N GLY A 68 -7.57 -11.03 -4.08
CA GLY A 68 -8.63 -10.63 -5.00
C GLY A 68 -9.64 -9.67 -4.36
N GLU A 69 -10.05 -9.93 -3.12
CA GLU A 69 -10.99 -9.08 -2.38
C GLU A 69 -10.40 -7.69 -2.07
N ALA A 70 -9.14 -7.61 -1.62
CA ALA A 70 -8.51 -6.31 -1.42
C ALA A 70 -8.27 -5.57 -2.72
N ARG A 71 -7.90 -6.25 -3.81
CA ARG A 71 -7.83 -5.61 -5.12
C ARG A 71 -9.16 -4.94 -5.47
N VAL A 72 -10.29 -5.61 -5.25
CA VAL A 72 -11.62 -5.00 -5.51
C VAL A 72 -11.86 -3.79 -4.61
N ALA A 73 -11.49 -3.85 -3.33
CA ALA A 73 -11.60 -2.71 -2.42
C ALA A 73 -10.67 -1.53 -2.82
N SER A 74 -9.45 -1.83 -3.26
CA SER A 74 -8.46 -0.83 -3.68
C SER A 74 -8.75 -0.23 -5.06
N LEU A 75 -9.49 -0.93 -5.93
CA LEU A 75 -9.91 -0.42 -7.24
C LEU A 75 -10.84 0.80 -7.12
N GLU A 76 -11.55 0.97 -6.01
CA GLU A 76 -12.31 2.20 -5.74
C GLU A 76 -11.42 3.40 -5.41
N LEU A 77 -10.15 3.14 -5.03
CA LEU A 77 -9.19 4.15 -4.58
C LEU A 77 -8.20 4.55 -5.69
N VAL A 78 -7.86 3.64 -6.61
CA VAL A 78 -6.78 3.85 -7.60
C VAL A 78 -7.32 3.75 -9.03
N ARG A 79 -8.24 4.64 -9.40
CA ARG A 79 -8.71 4.77 -10.78
C ARG A 79 -8.03 5.93 -11.49
N THR A 80 -7.11 5.62 -12.40
CA THR A 80 -6.59 6.57 -13.39
C THR A 80 -7.27 6.33 -14.74
N SER A 81 -7.88 7.36 -15.30
CA SER A 81 -8.56 7.26 -16.60
C SER A 81 -7.57 6.85 -17.71
N GLY A 82 -7.90 5.80 -18.45
CA GLY A 82 -7.13 5.37 -19.63
C GLY A 82 -6.09 4.28 -19.38
N TRP A 83 -5.96 3.78 -18.15
CA TRP A 83 -5.26 2.54 -17.84
C TRP A 83 -6.30 1.43 -17.66
N GLU A 84 -6.08 0.27 -18.29
CA GLU A 84 -6.89 -0.92 -17.96
C GLU A 84 -6.77 -1.21 -16.45
N ASP A 85 -7.73 -1.94 -15.85
CA ASP A 85 -7.71 -2.31 -14.42
C ASP A 85 -6.52 -3.24 -14.11
N GLN A 86 -5.28 -2.74 -14.21
CA GLN A 86 -4.06 -3.54 -14.25
C GLN A 86 -3.66 -4.13 -12.88
N GLY A 87 -4.56 -4.12 -11.90
CA GLY A 87 -4.37 -4.88 -10.67
C GLY A 87 -3.57 -4.17 -9.59
N LEU A 88 -3.59 -2.84 -9.60
CA LEU A 88 -3.07 -2.06 -8.48
C LEU A 88 -3.86 -2.36 -7.20
N VAL A 89 -3.14 -2.74 -6.15
CA VAL A 89 -3.66 -2.91 -4.79
C VAL A 89 -3.03 -1.82 -3.93
N ASP A 90 -3.81 -1.21 -3.04
CA ASP A 90 -3.28 -0.29 -2.05
C ASP A 90 -2.27 -1.03 -1.15
N LEU A 91 -1.08 -0.45 -0.93
CA LEU A 91 -0.03 -1.12 -0.16
C LEU A 91 -0.46 -1.37 1.29
N GLY A 92 -1.26 -0.48 1.90
CA GLY A 92 -1.81 -0.67 3.24
C GLY A 92 -2.74 -1.87 3.31
N ASP A 93 -3.73 -1.93 2.41
CA ASP A 93 -4.66 -3.07 2.31
C ASP A 93 -3.92 -4.39 2.08
N PHE A 94 -2.88 -4.36 1.21
CA PHE A 94 -2.02 -5.52 0.99
C PHE A 94 -1.33 -5.97 2.27
N LEU A 95 -0.70 -5.05 3.02
CA LEU A 95 -0.03 -5.39 4.28
C LEU A 95 -1.03 -5.88 5.35
N GLU A 96 -2.25 -5.35 5.41
CA GLU A 96 -3.30 -5.80 6.34
C GLU A 96 -3.78 -7.23 6.06
N ILE A 97 -3.94 -7.61 4.78
CA ILE A 97 -4.23 -9.01 4.42
C ILE A 97 -3.12 -9.92 4.91
N MET A 98 -1.88 -9.47 4.77
CA MET A 98 -0.76 -10.29 5.14
C MET A 98 -0.58 -10.40 6.66
N ASP A 99 -0.93 -9.36 7.42
CA ASP A 99 -0.87 -9.34 8.90
C ASP A 99 -2.03 -10.11 9.56
N SER A 100 -3.23 -10.11 8.97
CA SER A 100 -4.44 -10.76 9.52
C SER A 100 -4.46 -12.31 9.45
N SER A 101 -3.29 -12.95 9.44
CA SER A 101 -3.15 -14.41 9.38
C SER A 101 -3.33 -15.09 10.74
N ASP A 102 -4.55 -15.57 10.99
CA ASP A 102 -4.90 -16.52 12.06
C ASP A 102 -5.62 -17.76 11.46
N PRO A 103 -5.02 -18.96 11.32
CA PRO A 103 -3.64 -19.35 10.91
C PRO A 103 -3.60 -20.40 9.73
N PRO A 104 -2.42 -20.81 9.22
CA PRO A 104 -1.08 -20.44 9.70
C PRO A 104 -0.50 -19.27 8.92
N ALA A 105 0.00 -18.33 9.71
CA ALA A 105 1.06 -17.43 9.34
C ALA A 105 2.05 -18.15 8.42
N LEU A 106 2.43 -17.48 7.33
CA LEU A 106 3.62 -17.84 6.58
C LEU A 106 4.71 -18.21 7.60
N PRO A 107 5.26 -19.43 7.55
CA PRO A 107 6.13 -19.92 8.60
C PRO A 107 7.28 -18.92 8.77
N ASN A 108 7.32 -18.26 9.94
CA ASN A 108 8.25 -17.19 10.38
C ASN A 108 7.85 -15.71 10.17
N SER A 109 6.63 -15.34 9.78
CA SER A 109 6.37 -13.95 9.32
C SER A 109 5.48 -12.99 10.14
N PRO A 110 4.90 -13.28 11.33
CA PRO A 110 4.14 -12.25 12.07
C PRO A 110 4.97 -10.99 12.37
N MET A 111 6.26 -11.20 12.66
CA MET A 111 7.21 -10.12 12.94
C MET A 111 7.66 -9.40 11.65
N GLY A 112 7.65 -10.06 10.49
CA GLY A 112 8.01 -9.47 9.19
C GLY A 112 6.96 -8.47 8.69
N PHE A 113 5.67 -8.77 8.87
CA PHE A 113 4.57 -7.89 8.45
C PHE A 113 4.49 -6.60 9.28
N GLN A 114 4.54 -6.73 10.60
CA GLN A 114 4.52 -5.58 11.50
C GLN A 114 5.74 -4.67 11.30
N VAL A 115 6.91 -5.27 11.04
CA VAL A 115 8.14 -4.52 10.74
C VAL A 115 8.06 -3.86 9.36
N ALA A 116 7.50 -4.52 8.34
CA ALA A 116 7.28 -3.92 7.03
C ALA A 116 6.27 -2.75 7.10
N HIS A 117 5.16 -2.92 7.84
CA HIS A 117 4.16 -1.87 8.06
C HIS A 117 4.73 -0.68 8.84
N ALA A 118 5.52 -0.93 9.90
CA ALA A 118 6.21 0.11 10.64
C ALA A 118 7.28 0.82 9.79
N ALA A 119 8.03 0.09 8.96
CA ALA A 119 9.01 0.64 8.04
C ALA A 119 8.35 1.51 6.97
N TYR A 120 7.22 1.06 6.40
CA TYR A 120 6.40 1.84 5.48
C TYR A 120 5.89 3.13 6.14
N THR A 121 5.32 3.05 7.35
CA THR A 121 4.85 4.22 8.09
C THR A 121 5.99 5.21 8.38
N THR A 122 7.21 4.71 8.59
CA THR A 122 8.41 5.55 8.78
C THR A 122 8.91 6.14 7.45
N ALA A 123 8.67 5.46 6.33
CA ALA A 123 9.04 5.93 5.01
C ALA A 123 8.08 7.01 4.48
N VAL A 124 6.80 6.99 4.89
CA VAL A 124 5.85 8.06 4.57
C VAL A 124 6.04 9.24 5.53
N GLU A 125 6.71 10.29 5.08
CA GLU A 125 6.94 11.49 5.92
C GLU A 125 5.73 12.40 5.99
N TYR A 126 4.92 12.38 4.93
CA TYR A 126 3.76 13.24 4.78
C TYR A 126 2.70 12.55 3.95
N ASP A 127 1.45 12.74 4.34
CA ASP A 127 0.34 12.08 3.72
C ASP A 127 -0.91 12.96 3.86
N VAL A 128 -1.49 13.32 2.73
CA VAL A 128 -2.71 14.12 2.64
C VAL A 128 -3.74 13.37 1.84
N LYS A 129 -4.91 13.19 2.45
CA LYS A 129 -6.02 12.44 1.89
C LYS A 129 -7.29 13.23 2.06
N ASP A 130 -8.15 13.17 1.06
CA ASP A 130 -9.53 13.59 1.26
C ASP A 130 -10.29 12.61 2.19
N ALA A 131 -11.44 13.04 2.73
CA ALA A 131 -12.28 12.24 3.61
C ALA A 131 -12.74 10.93 2.97
N VAL A 132 -12.96 10.93 1.66
CA VAL A 132 -13.35 9.73 0.89
C VAL A 132 -12.17 8.74 0.75
N MET A 133 -10.93 9.25 0.78
CA MET A 133 -9.70 8.47 0.53
C MET A 133 -8.94 8.11 1.81
N ARG A 134 -9.56 8.24 2.99
CA ARG A 134 -8.88 8.04 4.30
C ARG A 134 -8.18 6.69 4.47
N ARG A 135 -8.63 5.66 3.75
CA ARG A 135 -8.05 4.32 3.80
C ARG A 135 -6.88 4.12 2.84
N ALA A 136 -6.72 4.94 1.81
CA ALA A 136 -5.63 4.79 0.84
C ALA A 136 -4.28 5.04 1.51
N SER A 137 -3.32 4.11 1.42
CA SER A 137 -1.95 4.26 1.90
C SER A 137 -1.10 5.25 1.07
N GLY A 138 -1.61 5.65 -0.10
CA GLY A 138 -0.90 6.55 -1.02
C GLY A 138 0.28 5.91 -1.75
N LEU A 139 0.45 4.60 -1.58
CA LEU A 139 1.29 3.75 -2.41
C LEU A 139 0.45 2.60 -2.95
N SER A 140 0.80 2.13 -4.14
CA SER A 140 0.15 0.96 -4.75
C SER A 140 1.21 -0.05 -5.19
N VAL A 141 0.83 -1.33 -5.11
CA VAL A 141 1.65 -2.47 -5.55
C VAL A 141 1.00 -3.16 -6.73
N PHE A 142 1.82 -3.81 -7.56
CA PHE A 142 1.42 -4.60 -8.72
C PHE A 142 1.76 -6.08 -8.49
#